data_AF-A0A7R7MZL7-F1
#
_entry.id   AF-A0A7R7MZL7-F1
#
_cell.length_a   1.000
_cell.length_b   1.000
_cell.length_c   1.000
_cell.angle_alpha   90.00
_cell.angle_beta   90.00
_cell.angle_gamma   90.00
#
_symmetry.space_group_name_H-M   'P 1'
#
loop_
_entity.id
_entity.type
_entity.pdbx_description
1 polymer ?
#
loop_
_entity_poly.entity_id
_entity_poly.type
_entity_poly.pdbx_seq_one_letter_code
_entity_poly.pdbx_strand_id
1 'polypeptide(L)'
;MVGFSSAYEGAGMMLATAISIASAVIAIASAVSSARTSYQVNGSGFKASQALLTDLATLLAALRSIAVKGAMAMGEQRKTPIPIDVELATVRAFMTNTSGLALSLYAGRVGAAGAPDDPVAASWRVLRMQLTNLATTTVTKPSDNQTAGMLALELERTLSALDKKAIKQIRREIKNMPNVLSSLTNSRQDDVLLVALESVISDQKAIAGLGAAGKRLRQLKASGVEDADIDLWLAMEDEDLEAAKNALERGADPSKSLGEVVDRYENMNLD
;
A
#
# COMPACT_ATOMS: atom_id res chain seq x y z
N MET A 1 38.45 -46.07 -14.89
CA MET A 1 38.49 -44.68 -15.41
C MET A 1 37.06 -44.19 -15.46
N VAL A 2 36.66 -43.41 -14.46
CA VAL A 2 35.30 -42.90 -14.30
C VAL A 2 35.37 -41.38 -14.34
N GLY A 3 34.43 -40.77 -15.06
CA GLY A 3 33.92 -39.45 -14.75
C GLY A 3 34.46 -38.33 -15.63
N PHE A 4 33.66 -37.89 -16.61
CA PHE A 4 33.50 -36.51 -17.09
C PHE A 4 32.38 -36.53 -18.15
N SER A 5 31.10 -36.56 -17.75
CA SER A 5 30.00 -36.39 -18.73
C SER A 5 28.72 -35.75 -18.18
N SER A 6 28.41 -35.82 -16.87
CA SER A 6 27.12 -35.33 -16.38
C SER A 6 27.07 -33.81 -16.07
N ALA A 7 28.21 -33.13 -15.95
CA ALA A 7 28.24 -31.70 -15.64
C ALA A 7 27.92 -30.80 -16.85
N TYR A 8 28.14 -31.28 -18.08
CA TYR A 8 27.90 -30.50 -19.30
C TYR A 8 26.45 -30.59 -19.81
N GLU A 9 25.73 -31.68 -19.52
CA GLU A 9 24.31 -31.80 -19.89
C GLU A 9 23.40 -30.88 -19.06
N GLY A 10 23.69 -30.69 -17.77
CA GLY A 10 22.93 -29.79 -16.90
C GLY A 10 23.06 -28.31 -17.26
N ALA A 11 24.25 -27.87 -17.68
CA ALA A 11 24.50 -26.50 -18.10
C ALA A 11 23.85 -26.17 -19.45
N GLY A 12 23.85 -27.10 -20.40
CA GLY A 12 23.18 -26.94 -21.69
C GLY A 12 21.66 -26.83 -21.56
N MET A 13 21.07 -27.59 -20.63
CA MET A 13 19.63 -27.55 -20.36
C MET A 13 19.18 -26.25 -19.65
N MET A 14 20.00 -25.70 -18.74
CA MET A 14 19.71 -24.39 -18.13
C MET A 14 19.79 -23.24 -19.15
N LEU A 15 20.75 -23.28 -20.07
CA LEU A 15 20.90 -22.27 -21.11
C LEU A 15 19.72 -22.30 -22.10
N ALA A 16 19.28 -23.51 -22.49
CA ALA A 16 18.12 -23.70 -23.37
C ALA A 16 16.82 -23.20 -22.72
N THR A 17 16.66 -23.37 -21.41
CA THR A 17 15.50 -22.88 -20.66
C THR A 17 15.51 -21.35 -20.56
N ALA A 18 16.66 -20.72 -20.32
CA ALA A 18 16.80 -19.27 -20.30
C ALA A 18 16.54 -18.62 -21.68
N ILE A 19 16.99 -19.26 -22.76
CA ILE A 19 16.74 -18.81 -24.15
C ILE A 19 15.26 -18.96 -24.52
N SER A 20 14.60 -20.03 -24.05
CA SER A 20 13.15 -20.24 -24.22
C SER A 20 12.32 -19.15 -23.50
N ILE A 21 12.75 -18.73 -22.30
CA ILE A 21 12.09 -17.66 -21.54
C ILE A 21 12.25 -16.30 -22.24
N ALA A 22 13.44 -15.98 -22.74
CA ALA A 22 13.68 -14.75 -23.49
C ALA A 22 12.87 -14.68 -24.80
N SER A 23 12.71 -15.82 -25.50
CA SER A 23 11.92 -15.90 -26.73
C SER A 23 10.42 -15.82 -26.49
N ALA A 24 9.89 -16.34 -25.37
CA ALA A 24 8.49 -16.14 -24.98
C ALA A 24 8.17 -14.67 -24.64
N VAL A 25 9.10 -13.96 -23.97
CA VAL A 25 8.98 -12.52 -23.66
C VAL A 25 8.99 -11.68 -24.95
N ILE A 26 9.84 -12.01 -25.92
CA ILE A 26 9.89 -11.35 -27.23
C ILE A 26 8.64 -11.66 -28.06
N ALA A 27 8.09 -12.87 -27.99
CA ALA A 27 6.87 -13.26 -28.70
C ALA A 27 5.63 -12.48 -28.23
N ILE A 28 5.49 -12.26 -26.91
CA ILE A 28 4.38 -11.47 -26.36
C ILE A 28 4.53 -9.98 -26.74
N ALA A 29 5.75 -9.44 -26.71
CA ALA A 29 6.01 -8.06 -27.13
C ALA A 29 5.80 -7.84 -28.65
N SER A 30 6.17 -8.82 -29.48
CA SER A 30 6.05 -8.75 -30.95
C SER A 30 4.64 -9.04 -31.48
N ALA A 31 3.84 -9.87 -30.79
CA ALA A 31 2.42 -10.05 -31.10
C ALA A 31 1.61 -8.77 -30.83
N VAL A 32 2.00 -7.97 -29.84
CA VAL A 32 1.38 -6.67 -29.53
C VAL A 32 1.82 -5.58 -30.53
N SER A 33 3.03 -5.68 -31.09
CA SER A 33 3.57 -4.71 -32.05
C SER A 33 3.06 -4.92 -33.48
N SER A 34 2.95 -6.18 -33.93
CA SER A 34 2.60 -6.52 -35.33
C SER A 34 1.11 -6.37 -35.67
N ALA A 35 0.20 -6.41 -34.69
CA ALA A 35 -1.24 -6.27 -34.94
C ALA A 35 -1.73 -4.81 -35.00
N ARG A 36 -0.86 -3.79 -34.80
CA ARG A 36 -1.28 -2.39 -34.64
C ARG A 36 -0.55 -1.35 -35.48
N THR A 37 0.45 -1.72 -36.27
CA THR A 37 1.25 -0.77 -37.06
C THR A 37 0.55 -0.19 -38.29
N SER A 38 -0.70 -0.53 -38.60
CA SER A 38 -1.36 -0.02 -39.82
C SER A 38 -2.46 1.02 -39.63
N TYR A 39 -2.94 1.34 -38.43
CA TYR A 39 -4.00 2.37 -38.31
C TYR A 39 -3.87 3.24 -37.05
N GLN A 40 -3.60 4.53 -37.30
CA GLN A 40 -3.87 5.71 -36.46
C GLN A 40 -2.87 6.04 -35.34
N VAL A 41 -1.80 6.73 -35.74
CA VAL A 41 -0.85 7.42 -34.85
C VAL A 41 -1.22 8.91 -34.78
N ASN A 42 -1.66 9.38 -33.60
CA ASN A 42 -1.41 10.72 -33.02
C ASN A 42 -2.38 11.17 -31.90
N GLY A 43 -3.28 10.31 -31.40
CA GLY A 43 -4.06 10.65 -30.21
C GLY A 43 -3.25 10.53 -28.91
N SER A 44 -3.31 11.54 -28.03
CA SER A 44 -2.80 11.47 -26.64
C SER A 44 -3.27 10.21 -25.91
N GLY A 45 -4.47 9.75 -26.23
CA GLY A 45 -5.05 8.54 -25.69
C GLY A 45 -4.50 7.21 -26.22
N PHE A 46 -3.87 7.21 -27.40
CA PHE A 46 -3.16 6.03 -27.92
C PHE A 46 -1.81 5.88 -27.22
N LYS A 47 -1.04 6.98 -27.11
CA LYS A 47 0.25 7.01 -26.39
C LYS A 47 0.10 6.58 -24.93
N ALA A 48 -0.90 7.11 -24.21
CA ALA A 48 -1.18 6.68 -22.83
C ALA A 48 -1.57 5.20 -22.72
N SER A 49 -2.27 4.66 -23.73
CA SER A 49 -2.67 3.25 -23.76
C SER A 49 -1.48 2.34 -24.03
N GLN A 50 -0.56 2.76 -24.90
CA GLN A 50 0.65 2.02 -25.20
C GLN A 50 1.61 2.05 -24.02
N ALA A 51 1.80 3.21 -23.38
CA ALA A 51 2.59 3.34 -22.17
C ALA A 51 2.10 2.41 -21.04
N LEU A 52 0.79 2.41 -20.75
CA LEU A 52 0.22 1.51 -19.74
C LEU A 52 0.48 0.02 -20.05
N LEU A 53 0.30 -0.40 -21.30
CA LEU A 53 0.54 -1.78 -21.69
C LEU A 53 2.02 -2.16 -21.60
N THR A 54 2.92 -1.26 -21.99
CA THR A 54 4.37 -1.45 -21.87
C THR A 54 4.78 -1.54 -20.40
N ASP A 55 4.27 -0.64 -19.55
CA ASP A 55 4.59 -0.61 -18.12
C ASP A 55 4.09 -1.89 -17.43
N LEU A 56 2.86 -2.34 -17.74
CA LEU A 56 2.31 -3.59 -17.21
C LEU A 56 3.09 -4.81 -17.70
N ALA A 57 3.47 -4.86 -18.98
CA ALA A 57 4.28 -5.96 -19.50
C ALA A 57 5.66 -6.02 -18.83
N THR A 58 6.29 -4.86 -18.63
CA THR A 58 7.59 -4.74 -17.95
C THR A 58 7.48 -5.19 -16.50
N LEU A 59 6.42 -4.78 -15.80
CA LEU A 59 6.13 -5.23 -14.43
C LEU A 59 5.91 -6.74 -14.37
N LEU A 60 5.05 -7.31 -15.23
CA LEU A 60 4.78 -8.75 -15.27
C LEU A 60 6.05 -9.56 -15.55
N ALA A 61 6.91 -9.09 -16.45
CA ALA A 61 8.20 -9.73 -16.72
C ALA A 61 9.12 -9.73 -15.48
N ALA A 62 9.19 -8.62 -14.74
CA ALA A 62 9.96 -8.53 -13.51
C ALA A 62 9.38 -9.47 -12.43
N LEU A 63 8.06 -9.47 -12.23
CA LEU A 63 7.39 -10.36 -11.27
C LEU A 63 7.64 -11.83 -11.61
N ARG A 64 7.48 -12.21 -12.88
CA ARG A 64 7.75 -13.57 -13.35
C ARG A 64 9.21 -13.96 -13.12
N SER A 65 10.17 -13.07 -13.39
CA SER A 65 11.59 -13.33 -13.13
C SER A 65 11.85 -13.57 -11.64
N ILE A 66 11.31 -12.72 -10.76
CA ILE A 66 11.43 -12.89 -9.29
C ILE A 66 10.81 -14.23 -8.86
N ALA A 67 9.61 -14.56 -9.34
CA ALA A 67 8.93 -15.81 -9.01
C ALA A 67 9.76 -17.05 -9.41
N VAL A 68 10.33 -17.05 -10.62
CA VAL A 68 11.19 -18.14 -11.11
C VAL A 68 12.47 -18.26 -10.28
N LYS A 69 13.15 -17.14 -10.01
CA LYS A 69 14.35 -17.12 -9.17
C LYS A 69 14.04 -17.58 -7.73
N GLY A 70 12.88 -17.23 -7.19
CA GLY A 70 12.41 -17.73 -5.90
C GLY A 70 12.18 -19.25 -5.91
N ALA A 71 11.55 -19.78 -6.95
CA ALA A 71 11.35 -21.22 -7.11
C ALA A 71 12.68 -21.98 -7.22
N MET A 72 13.66 -21.44 -7.95
CA MET A 72 15.01 -22.01 -8.01
C MET A 72 15.69 -22.02 -6.62
N ALA A 73 15.54 -20.95 -5.84
CA ALA A 73 16.08 -20.89 -4.48
C ALA A 73 15.41 -21.90 -3.52
N MET A 74 14.15 -22.29 -3.76
CA MET A 74 13.47 -23.36 -3.01
C MET A 74 13.98 -24.75 -3.42
N GLY A 75 14.12 -25.00 -4.72
CA GLY A 75 14.44 -26.33 -5.26
C GLY A 75 15.90 -26.75 -5.11
N GLU A 76 16.84 -25.80 -5.12
CA GLU A 76 18.27 -26.12 -5.25
C GLU A 76 19.07 -26.06 -3.92
N GLN A 77 18.44 -25.87 -2.76
CA GLN A 77 19.11 -25.69 -1.45
C GLN A 77 20.36 -24.78 -1.53
N ARG A 78 20.24 -23.66 -2.26
CA ARG A 78 21.38 -22.78 -2.52
C ARG A 78 21.93 -22.20 -1.23
N LYS A 79 23.25 -22.03 -1.17
CA LYS A 79 23.95 -21.32 -0.08
C LYS A 79 24.01 -19.81 -0.30
N THR A 80 23.92 -19.38 -1.56
CA THR A 80 23.95 -17.97 -1.96
C THR A 80 22.59 -17.55 -2.52
N PRO A 81 22.12 -16.34 -2.19
CA PRO A 81 20.92 -15.79 -2.80
C PRO A 81 21.11 -15.53 -4.30
N ILE A 82 20.01 -15.55 -5.04
CA ILE A 82 19.96 -15.16 -6.44
C ILE A 82 19.68 -13.65 -6.51
N PRO A 83 20.53 -12.84 -7.17
CA PRO A 83 20.29 -11.41 -7.29
C PRO A 83 18.97 -11.10 -8.01
N ILE A 84 18.19 -10.16 -7.46
CA ILE A 84 16.93 -9.66 -8.04
C ILE A 84 16.85 -8.13 -8.07
N ASP A 85 17.97 -7.42 -7.87
CA ASP A 85 17.97 -5.96 -7.70
C ASP A 85 17.43 -5.20 -8.92
N VAL A 86 17.67 -5.73 -10.13
CA VAL A 86 17.18 -5.16 -11.39
C VAL A 86 15.65 -5.28 -11.48
N GLU A 87 15.11 -6.44 -11.10
CA GLU A 87 13.67 -6.65 -11.04
C GLU A 87 13.01 -5.78 -9.96
N LEU A 88 13.62 -5.68 -8.78
CA LEU A 88 13.14 -4.81 -7.71
C LEU A 88 13.17 -3.33 -8.13
N ALA A 89 14.19 -2.89 -8.86
CA ALA A 89 14.23 -1.54 -9.43
C ALA A 89 13.09 -1.30 -10.43
N THR A 90 12.73 -2.32 -11.21
CA THR A 90 11.59 -2.28 -12.14
C THR A 90 10.26 -2.13 -11.39
N VAL A 91 10.05 -2.89 -10.31
CA VAL A 91 8.86 -2.77 -9.46
C VAL A 91 8.78 -1.36 -8.85
N ARG A 92 9.89 -0.84 -8.31
CA ARG A 92 9.98 0.53 -7.76
C ARG A 92 9.63 1.58 -8.81
N ALA A 93 10.19 1.48 -10.02
CA ALA A 93 9.93 2.41 -11.10
C ALA A 93 8.46 2.39 -11.55
N PHE A 94 7.84 1.20 -11.60
CA PHE A 94 6.42 1.08 -11.90
C PHE A 94 5.57 1.77 -10.81
N MET A 95 5.88 1.53 -9.54
CA MET A 95 5.10 2.07 -8.42
C MET A 95 5.08 3.60 -8.32
N THR A 96 6.07 4.27 -8.91
CA THR A 96 6.22 5.74 -8.90
C THR A 96 5.85 6.40 -10.21
N ASN A 97 5.46 5.64 -11.23
CA ASN A 97 5.01 6.18 -12.51
C ASN A 97 3.47 6.36 -12.56
N THR A 98 2.98 7.00 -13.63
CA THR A 98 1.55 7.29 -13.81
C THR A 98 0.69 6.02 -13.95
N SER A 99 1.24 4.96 -14.55
CA SER A 99 0.56 3.66 -14.69
C SER A 99 0.38 2.97 -13.34
N GLY A 100 1.38 3.03 -12.47
CA GLY A 100 1.32 2.50 -11.10
C GLY A 100 0.35 3.26 -10.21
N LEU A 101 0.28 4.59 -10.35
CA LEU A 101 -0.76 5.39 -9.69
C LEU A 101 -2.16 4.96 -10.16
N ALA A 102 -2.37 4.90 -11.47
CA ALA A 102 -3.67 4.52 -12.04
C ALA A 102 -4.11 3.10 -11.67
N LEU A 103 -3.15 2.17 -11.61
CA LEU A 103 -3.41 0.81 -11.13
C LEU A 103 -3.81 0.81 -9.65
N SER A 104 -3.17 1.64 -8.82
CA SER A 104 -3.50 1.74 -7.38
C SER A 104 -4.92 2.29 -7.17
N LEU A 105 -5.32 3.32 -7.92
CA LEU A 105 -6.68 3.86 -7.91
C LEU A 105 -7.72 2.81 -8.36
N TYR A 106 -7.39 2.04 -9.39
CA TYR A 106 -8.23 0.94 -9.85
C TYR A 106 -8.36 -0.16 -8.78
N ALA A 107 -7.24 -0.54 -8.16
CA ALA A 107 -7.19 -1.58 -7.13
C ALA A 107 -8.04 -1.20 -5.90
N GLY A 108 -7.96 0.05 -5.42
CA GLY A 108 -8.82 0.55 -4.33
C GLY A 108 -10.30 0.39 -4.66
N ARG A 109 -10.72 0.81 -5.87
CA ARG A 109 -12.10 0.69 -6.33
C ARG A 109 -12.59 -0.76 -6.41
N VAL A 110 -11.79 -1.66 -6.99
CA VAL A 110 -12.18 -3.07 -7.13
C VAL A 110 -12.20 -3.77 -5.76
N GLY A 111 -11.21 -3.48 -4.91
CA GLY A 111 -11.15 -3.99 -3.55
C GLY A 111 -12.33 -3.55 -2.70
N ALA A 112 -12.72 -2.27 -2.76
CA ALA A 112 -13.86 -1.74 -2.01
C ALA A 112 -15.22 -2.25 -2.51
N ALA A 113 -15.34 -2.58 -3.80
CA ALA A 113 -16.60 -3.04 -4.39
C ALA A 113 -16.97 -4.49 -4.05
N GLY A 114 -16.01 -5.32 -3.64
CA GLY A 114 -16.26 -6.72 -3.26
C GLY A 114 -16.66 -6.89 -1.79
N ALA A 115 -17.30 -8.00 -1.47
CA ALA A 115 -17.64 -8.36 -0.09
C ALA A 115 -16.36 -8.52 0.78
N PRO A 116 -16.44 -8.34 2.11
CA PRO A 116 -15.27 -8.46 2.99
C PRO A 116 -14.52 -9.80 2.84
N ASP A 117 -15.25 -10.88 2.62
CA ASP A 117 -14.80 -12.26 2.48
C ASP A 117 -14.51 -12.69 1.02
N ASP A 118 -14.69 -11.81 0.04
CA ASP A 118 -14.37 -12.10 -1.37
C ASP A 118 -12.85 -12.19 -1.56
N PRO A 119 -12.29 -13.37 -1.90
CA PRO A 119 -10.86 -13.55 -2.05
C PRO A 119 -10.27 -12.75 -3.22
N VAL A 120 -11.04 -12.51 -4.28
CA VAL A 120 -10.58 -11.72 -5.43
C VAL A 120 -10.47 -10.26 -5.00
N ALA A 121 -11.49 -9.72 -4.34
CA ALA A 121 -11.46 -8.36 -3.82
C ALA A 121 -10.34 -8.18 -2.78
N ALA A 122 -10.11 -9.19 -1.93
CA ALA A 122 -9.02 -9.18 -0.97
C ALA A 122 -7.65 -9.00 -1.64
N SER A 123 -7.35 -9.76 -2.71
CA SER A 123 -6.11 -9.61 -3.48
C SER A 123 -5.93 -8.19 -4.06
N TRP A 124 -7.02 -7.54 -4.48
CA TRP A 124 -6.96 -6.16 -4.95
C TRP A 124 -6.74 -5.15 -3.81
N ARG A 125 -7.34 -5.35 -2.63
CA ARG A 125 -7.14 -4.48 -1.44
C ARG A 125 -5.67 -4.47 -0.99
N VAL A 126 -5.00 -5.62 -1.03
CA VAL A 126 -3.61 -5.75 -0.57
C VAL A 126 -2.57 -5.50 -1.65
N LEU A 127 -2.98 -5.29 -2.91
CA LEU A 127 -2.08 -5.18 -4.06
C LEU A 127 -0.98 -4.14 -3.83
N ARG A 128 -1.32 -2.93 -3.37
CA ARG A 128 -0.35 -1.84 -3.16
C ARG A 128 0.62 -2.15 -2.02
N MET A 129 0.13 -2.77 -0.95
CA MET A 129 0.95 -3.25 0.16
C MET A 129 1.93 -4.32 -0.32
N GLN A 130 1.47 -5.30 -1.08
CA GLN A 130 2.30 -6.38 -1.61
C GLN A 130 3.37 -5.86 -2.59
N LEU A 131 3.02 -4.92 -3.48
CA LEU A 131 3.99 -4.24 -4.34
C LEU A 131 5.05 -3.50 -3.52
N THR A 132 4.63 -2.79 -2.46
CA THR A 132 5.54 -2.09 -1.55
C THR A 132 6.48 -3.05 -0.84
N ASN A 133 5.95 -4.12 -0.24
CA ASN A 133 6.74 -5.13 0.46
C ASN A 133 7.75 -5.80 -0.48
N LEU A 134 7.35 -6.09 -1.71
CA LEU A 134 8.26 -6.63 -2.71
C LEU A 134 9.36 -5.61 -3.05
N ALA A 135 8.97 -4.37 -3.35
CA ALA A 135 9.89 -3.29 -3.72
C ALA A 135 10.93 -2.97 -2.63
N THR A 136 10.58 -3.12 -1.36
CA THR A 136 11.48 -2.87 -0.22
C THR A 136 12.27 -4.10 0.22
N THR A 137 12.06 -5.25 -0.41
CA THR A 137 12.77 -6.49 -0.08
C THR A 137 14.27 -6.30 -0.31
N THR A 138 15.08 -6.71 0.68
CA THR A 138 16.54 -6.85 0.55
C THR A 138 16.87 -8.33 0.61
N VAL A 139 17.50 -8.84 -0.44
CA VAL A 139 17.87 -10.25 -0.51
C VAL A 139 19.25 -10.45 0.08
N THR A 140 19.30 -10.98 1.30
CA THR A 140 20.54 -11.27 2.03
C THR A 140 20.80 -12.76 2.17
N LYS A 141 19.74 -13.58 2.14
CA LYS A 141 19.80 -15.04 2.27
C LYS A 141 18.82 -15.71 1.30
N PRO A 142 19.01 -17.01 0.98
CA PRO A 142 18.13 -17.75 0.06
C PRO A 142 16.65 -17.72 0.45
N SER A 143 16.31 -17.72 1.75
CA SER A 143 14.91 -17.61 2.19
C SER A 143 14.25 -16.30 1.75
N ASP A 144 15.03 -15.22 1.57
CA ASP A 144 14.49 -13.94 1.11
C ASP A 144 14.07 -14.03 -0.37
N ASN A 145 14.83 -14.79 -1.20
CA ASN A 145 14.42 -15.09 -2.58
C ASN A 145 13.11 -15.90 -2.61
N GLN A 146 12.95 -16.84 -1.69
CA GLN A 146 11.76 -17.68 -1.61
C GLN A 146 10.54 -16.82 -1.28
N THR A 147 10.64 -15.97 -0.25
CA THR A 147 9.58 -15.02 0.14
C THR A 147 9.25 -14.05 -0.99
N ALA A 148 10.26 -13.44 -1.62
CA ALA A 148 10.08 -12.55 -2.75
C ALA A 148 9.39 -13.26 -3.93
N GLY A 149 9.75 -14.52 -4.19
CA GLY A 149 9.17 -15.33 -5.26
C GLY A 149 7.69 -15.64 -5.04
N MET A 150 7.30 -16.00 -3.80
CA MET A 150 5.89 -16.23 -3.46
C MET A 150 5.06 -14.95 -3.62
N LEU A 151 5.58 -13.83 -3.11
CA LEU A 151 4.92 -12.53 -3.21
C LEU A 151 4.78 -12.08 -4.67
N ALA A 152 5.82 -12.25 -5.48
CA ALA A 152 5.81 -11.91 -6.90
C ALA A 152 4.80 -12.77 -7.69
N LEU A 153 4.68 -14.06 -7.37
CA LEU A 153 3.71 -14.95 -8.00
C LEU A 153 2.26 -14.56 -7.66
N GLU A 154 2.00 -14.16 -6.43
CA GLU A 154 0.68 -13.68 -6.02
C GLU A 154 0.30 -12.39 -6.74
N LEU A 155 1.22 -11.42 -6.77
CA LEU A 155 1.07 -10.18 -7.53
C LEU A 155 0.81 -10.46 -9.02
N GLU A 156 1.56 -11.37 -9.61
CA GLU A 156 1.40 -11.74 -11.02
C GLU A 156 0.01 -12.34 -11.28
N ARG A 157 -0.49 -13.22 -10.41
CA ARG A 157 -1.84 -13.80 -10.54
C ARG A 157 -2.92 -12.73 -10.49
N THR A 158 -2.82 -11.78 -9.53
CA THR A 158 -3.76 -10.67 -9.40
C THR A 158 -3.77 -9.80 -10.67
N LEU A 159 -2.60 -9.46 -11.20
CA LEU A 159 -2.48 -8.64 -12.42
C LEU A 159 -2.89 -9.40 -13.69
N SER A 160 -2.70 -10.70 -13.74
CA SER A 160 -3.11 -11.54 -14.88
C SER A 160 -4.63 -11.63 -15.02
N ALA A 161 -5.39 -11.29 -13.99
CA ALA A 161 -6.85 -11.18 -14.03
C ALA A 161 -7.36 -9.91 -14.78
N LEU A 162 -6.46 -9.01 -15.19
CA LEU A 162 -6.84 -7.80 -15.91
C LEU A 162 -7.35 -8.12 -17.33
N ASP A 163 -8.66 -7.96 -17.52
CA ASP A 163 -9.28 -8.06 -18.83
C ASP A 163 -9.21 -6.73 -19.62
N LYS A 164 -9.68 -6.76 -20.88
CA LYS A 164 -9.72 -5.57 -21.75
C LYS A 164 -10.53 -4.41 -21.14
N LYS A 165 -11.55 -4.71 -20.33
CA LYS A 165 -12.42 -3.71 -19.69
C LYS A 165 -11.67 -3.03 -18.53
N ALA A 166 -10.97 -3.79 -17.71
CA ALA A 166 -10.12 -3.32 -16.63
C ALA A 166 -9.00 -2.41 -17.16
N ILE A 167 -8.29 -2.84 -18.22
CA ILE A 167 -7.26 -2.01 -18.88
C ILE A 167 -7.85 -0.69 -19.40
N LYS A 168 -9.08 -0.72 -19.95
CA LYS A 168 -9.76 0.50 -20.40
C LYS A 168 -10.12 1.42 -19.23
N GLN A 169 -10.45 0.88 -18.06
CA GLN A 169 -10.75 1.65 -16.84
C GLN A 169 -9.49 2.26 -16.24
N ILE A 170 -8.39 1.50 -16.08
CA ILE A 170 -7.10 2.03 -15.60
C ILE A 170 -6.63 3.18 -16.48
N ARG A 171 -6.75 3.05 -17.80
CA ARG A 171 -6.42 4.13 -18.74
C ARG A 171 -7.28 5.39 -18.55
N ARG A 172 -8.54 5.25 -18.14
CA ARG A 172 -9.41 6.41 -17.88
C ARG A 172 -8.90 7.20 -16.67
N GLU A 173 -8.37 6.53 -15.65
CA GLU A 173 -7.71 7.20 -14.51
C GLU A 173 -6.54 8.07 -14.99
N ILE A 174 -5.68 7.53 -15.87
CA ILE A 174 -4.54 8.27 -16.44
C ILE A 174 -5.00 9.52 -17.23
N LYS A 175 -6.07 9.38 -18.01
CA LYS A 175 -6.58 10.46 -18.88
C LYS A 175 -7.28 11.59 -18.10
N ASN A 176 -7.87 11.28 -16.96
CA ASN A 176 -8.66 12.22 -16.18
C ASN A 176 -7.84 12.81 -15.02
N MET A 177 -6.60 13.20 -15.30
CA MET A 177 -5.66 13.73 -14.28
C MET A 177 -6.22 14.88 -13.41
N PRO A 178 -7.06 15.79 -13.92
CA PRO A 178 -7.73 16.79 -13.07
C PRO A 178 -8.68 16.19 -12.01
N ASN A 179 -9.31 15.04 -12.30
CA ASN A 179 -10.15 14.30 -11.36
C ASN A 179 -9.35 13.26 -10.56
N VAL A 180 -8.05 13.09 -10.80
CA VAL A 180 -7.22 12.18 -10.01
C VAL A 180 -7.12 12.64 -8.56
N LEU A 181 -7.23 13.95 -8.28
CA LEU A 181 -7.24 14.44 -6.90
C LEU A 181 -8.45 13.95 -6.10
N SER A 182 -9.64 13.92 -6.70
CA SER A 182 -10.83 13.37 -6.04
C SER A 182 -10.77 11.83 -5.98
N SER A 183 -10.27 11.17 -7.03
CA SER A 183 -9.99 9.73 -6.99
C SER A 183 -8.97 9.35 -5.93
N LEU A 184 -7.96 10.20 -5.67
CA LEU A 184 -6.96 9.98 -4.61
C LEU A 184 -7.58 10.06 -3.23
N THR A 185 -8.48 11.02 -2.98
CA THR A 185 -9.19 11.11 -1.71
C THR A 185 -10.02 9.86 -1.45
N ASN A 186 -10.79 9.40 -2.43
CA ASN A 186 -11.57 8.16 -2.28
C ASN A 186 -10.64 6.94 -2.14
N SER A 187 -9.58 6.87 -2.94
CA SER A 187 -8.61 5.78 -2.86
C SER A 187 -7.86 5.71 -1.52
N ARG A 188 -7.69 6.82 -0.79
CA ARG A 188 -7.11 6.79 0.56
C ARG A 188 -8.01 6.05 1.56
N GLN A 189 -9.32 6.21 1.42
CA GLN A 189 -10.32 5.55 2.27
C GLN A 189 -10.46 4.06 1.95
N ASP A 190 -10.03 3.64 0.75
CA ASP A 190 -10.10 2.26 0.27
C ASP A 190 -8.76 1.51 0.38
N ASP A 191 -7.63 2.22 0.56
CA ASP A 191 -6.30 1.63 0.68
C ASP A 191 -6.00 1.24 2.14
N VAL A 192 -5.75 -0.05 2.37
CA VAL A 192 -5.56 -0.63 3.71
C VAL A 192 -4.44 0.06 4.50
N LEU A 193 -3.33 0.45 3.84
CA LEU A 193 -2.22 1.10 4.52
C LEU A 193 -2.55 2.55 4.87
N LEU A 194 -3.25 3.25 3.97
CA LEU A 194 -3.59 4.65 4.16
C LEU A 194 -4.72 4.82 5.19
N VAL A 195 -5.69 3.91 5.22
CA VAL A 195 -6.72 3.87 6.29
C VAL A 195 -6.07 3.65 7.65
N ALA A 196 -5.15 2.68 7.77
CA ALA A 196 -4.45 2.43 9.02
C ALA A 196 -3.63 3.65 9.47
N LEU A 197 -2.94 4.30 8.53
CA LEU A 197 -2.18 5.52 8.81
C LEU A 197 -3.09 6.69 9.21
N GLU A 198 -4.21 6.89 8.53
CA GLU A 198 -5.20 7.93 8.87
C GLU A 198 -5.79 7.71 10.27
N SER A 199 -6.02 6.46 10.68
CA SER A 199 -6.43 6.12 12.05
C SER A 199 -5.36 6.55 13.07
N VAL A 200 -4.10 6.17 12.86
CA VAL A 200 -3.00 6.54 13.77
C VAL A 200 -2.83 8.05 13.86
N ILE A 201 -2.90 8.76 12.73
CA ILE A 201 -2.81 10.23 12.71
C ILE A 201 -4.00 10.85 13.46
N SER A 202 -5.20 10.30 13.30
CA SER A 202 -6.41 10.78 13.97
C SER A 202 -6.34 10.55 15.47
N ASP A 203 -5.87 9.37 15.90
CA ASP A 203 -5.67 9.04 17.31
C ASP A 203 -4.61 9.95 17.94
N GLN A 204 -3.49 10.21 17.24
CA GLN A 204 -2.48 11.16 17.70
C GLN A 204 -3.03 12.58 17.85
N LYS A 205 -3.88 13.04 16.92
CA LYS A 205 -4.55 14.35 17.03
C LYS A 205 -5.53 14.37 18.20
N ALA A 206 -6.28 13.30 18.43
CA ALA A 206 -7.19 13.19 19.56
C ALA A 206 -6.41 13.25 20.89
N ILE A 207 -5.32 12.49 21.01
CA ILE A 207 -4.44 12.51 22.19
C ILE A 207 -3.82 13.90 22.41
N ALA A 208 -3.33 14.55 21.35
CA ALA A 208 -2.80 15.91 21.44
C ALA A 208 -3.89 16.92 21.86
N GLY A 209 -5.12 16.76 21.36
CA GLY A 209 -6.29 17.55 21.74
C GLY A 209 -6.65 17.38 23.22
N LEU A 210 -6.65 16.14 23.72
CA LEU A 210 -6.86 15.84 25.15
C LEU A 210 -5.78 16.52 26.01
N GLY A 211 -4.50 16.45 25.62
CA GLY A 211 -3.41 17.11 26.34
C GLY A 211 -3.53 18.64 26.36
N ALA A 212 -3.98 19.25 25.26
CA ALA A 212 -4.23 20.69 25.19
C ALA A 212 -5.43 21.11 26.07
N ALA A 213 -6.51 20.32 26.06
CA ALA A 213 -7.68 20.53 26.91
C ALA A 213 -7.33 20.39 28.40
N GLY A 214 -6.59 19.35 28.80
CA GLY A 214 -6.10 19.19 30.18
C GLY A 214 -5.22 20.35 30.64
N LYS A 215 -4.33 20.85 29.77
CA LYS A 215 -3.53 22.06 30.08
C LYS A 215 -4.42 23.29 30.30
N ARG A 216 -5.45 23.47 29.48
CA ARG A 216 -6.41 24.58 29.61
C ARG A 216 -7.22 24.48 30.90
N LEU A 217 -7.67 23.28 31.28
CA LEU A 217 -8.35 23.04 32.56
C LEU A 217 -7.45 23.39 33.76
N ARG A 218 -6.17 22.99 33.74
CA ARG A 218 -5.19 23.37 34.78
C ARG A 218 -4.99 24.89 34.85
N GLN A 219 -4.97 25.59 33.72
CA GLN A 219 -4.89 27.05 33.70
C GLN A 219 -6.14 27.72 34.30
N LEU A 220 -7.33 27.24 33.95
CA LEU A 220 -8.60 27.74 34.53
C LEU A 220 -8.59 27.58 36.04
N LYS A 221 -8.20 26.40 36.54
CA LYS A 221 -8.07 26.15 37.97
C LYS A 221 -7.03 27.04 38.64
N ALA A 222 -5.87 27.25 38.00
CA ALA A 222 -4.83 28.16 38.51
C ALA A 222 -5.28 29.64 38.54
N SER A 223 -6.19 30.04 37.65
CA SER A 223 -6.80 31.38 37.65
C SER A 223 -7.92 31.58 38.66
N GLY A 224 -8.25 30.54 39.45
CA GLY A 224 -9.28 30.59 40.50
C GLY A 224 -10.68 30.24 40.02
N VAL A 225 -10.83 29.60 38.86
CA VAL A 225 -12.13 29.04 38.44
C VAL A 225 -12.46 27.82 39.31
N GLU A 226 -13.50 27.94 40.12
CA GLU A 226 -14.05 26.85 40.94
C GLU A 226 -15.22 26.18 40.20
N ASP A 227 -14.91 25.26 39.29
CA ASP A 227 -15.90 24.44 38.56
C ASP A 227 -15.68 22.96 38.87
N ALA A 228 -16.72 22.31 39.42
CA ALA A 228 -16.68 20.90 39.78
C ALA A 228 -16.46 19.99 38.56
N ASP A 229 -16.90 20.36 37.37
CA ASP A 229 -16.67 19.59 36.14
C ASP A 229 -15.21 19.64 35.70
N ILE A 230 -14.54 20.80 35.88
CA ILE A 230 -13.09 20.94 35.65
C ILE A 230 -12.33 20.02 36.61
N ASP A 231 -12.74 20.01 37.86
CA ASP A 231 -12.12 19.20 38.90
C ASP A 231 -12.31 17.70 38.66
N LEU A 232 -13.47 17.28 38.16
CA LEU A 232 -13.73 15.89 37.78
C LEU A 232 -12.81 15.45 36.64
N TRP A 233 -12.68 16.26 35.58
CA TRP A 233 -11.82 15.92 34.44
C TRP A 233 -10.34 15.87 34.79
N LEU A 234 -9.85 16.80 35.62
CA LEU A 234 -8.46 16.78 36.10
C LEU A 234 -8.19 15.58 37.02
N ALA A 235 -9.14 15.24 37.90
CA ALA A 235 -9.03 14.07 38.76
C ALA A 235 -9.00 12.75 37.96
N MET A 236 -9.77 12.66 36.86
CA MET A 236 -9.70 11.52 35.94
C MET A 236 -8.39 11.46 35.16
N GLU A 237 -7.82 12.60 34.75
CA GLU A 237 -6.51 12.68 34.08
C GLU A 237 -5.36 12.28 35.00
N ASP A 238 -5.42 12.68 36.28
CA ASP A 238 -4.39 12.42 37.29
C ASP A 238 -4.62 11.07 38.03
N GLU A 239 -5.63 10.27 37.63
CA GLU A 239 -6.05 9.00 38.24
C GLU A 239 -6.36 9.10 39.76
N ASP A 240 -6.83 10.26 40.22
CA ASP A 240 -7.17 10.54 41.62
C ASP A 240 -8.65 10.27 41.92
N LEU A 241 -8.93 9.07 42.42
CA LEU A 241 -10.28 8.61 42.75
C LEU A 241 -10.96 9.45 43.84
N GLU A 242 -10.21 9.97 44.82
CA GLU A 242 -10.80 10.75 45.92
C GLU A 242 -11.14 12.17 45.47
N ALA A 243 -10.29 12.77 44.63
CA ALA A 243 -10.61 14.04 43.98
C ALA A 243 -11.83 13.93 43.04
N ALA A 244 -11.96 12.82 42.32
CA ALA A 244 -13.10 12.57 41.44
C ALA A 244 -14.41 12.42 42.23
N LYS A 245 -14.39 11.71 43.36
CA LYS A 245 -15.56 11.61 44.26
C LYS A 245 -15.96 12.98 44.81
N ASN A 246 -15.01 13.77 45.27
CA ASN A 246 -15.27 15.12 45.78
C ASN A 246 -15.89 16.03 44.71
N ALA A 247 -15.39 15.96 43.47
CA ALA A 247 -15.96 16.70 42.36
C ALA A 247 -17.42 16.31 42.07
N LEU A 248 -17.74 15.01 42.08
CA LEU A 248 -19.12 14.52 41.94
C LEU A 248 -20.01 14.97 43.11
N GLU A 249 -19.50 14.95 44.35
CA GLU A 249 -20.23 15.45 45.53
C GLU A 249 -20.54 16.95 45.46
N ARG A 250 -19.66 17.74 44.81
CA ARG A 250 -19.89 19.16 44.52
C ARG A 250 -20.79 19.42 43.32
N GLY A 251 -21.30 18.36 42.67
CA GLY A 251 -22.30 18.45 41.61
C GLY A 251 -21.75 18.38 40.19
N ALA A 252 -20.53 17.86 40.00
CA ALA A 252 -20.01 17.59 38.66
C ALA A 252 -20.91 16.60 37.90
N ASP A 253 -21.16 16.87 36.61
CA ASP A 253 -21.96 16.05 35.72
C ASP A 253 -21.06 15.14 34.86
N PRO A 254 -20.98 13.83 35.16
CA PRO A 254 -20.13 12.90 34.42
C PRO A 254 -20.59 12.66 32.97
N SER A 255 -21.78 13.15 32.58
CA SER A 255 -22.25 13.08 31.20
C SER A 255 -21.67 14.19 30.30
N LYS A 256 -21.04 15.21 30.90
CA LYS A 256 -20.41 16.33 30.16
C LYS A 256 -19.07 15.91 29.56
N SER A 257 -18.95 16.09 28.25
CA SER A 257 -17.70 15.85 27.55
C SER A 257 -16.64 16.91 27.88
N LEU A 258 -15.35 16.55 27.77
CA LEU A 258 -14.23 17.46 28.01
C LEU A 258 -14.32 18.74 27.16
N GLY A 259 -14.79 18.63 25.92
CA GLY A 259 -15.02 19.76 25.04
C GLY A 259 -16.07 20.73 25.61
N GLU A 260 -17.22 20.22 26.05
CA GLU A 260 -18.28 21.05 26.65
C GLU A 260 -17.82 21.76 27.95
N VAL A 261 -16.86 21.18 28.68
CA VAL A 261 -16.28 21.80 29.88
C VAL A 261 -15.30 22.91 29.49
N VAL A 262 -14.45 22.69 28.49
CA VAL A 262 -13.49 23.70 28.00
C VAL A 262 -14.21 24.86 27.31
N ASP A 263 -15.22 24.59 26.50
CA ASP A 263 -15.94 25.59 25.69
C ASP A 263 -16.70 26.61 26.54
N ARG A 264 -17.11 26.24 27.77
CA ARG A 264 -17.69 27.18 28.76
C ARG A 264 -16.80 28.39 29.01
N TYR A 265 -15.49 28.21 28.89
CA TYR A 265 -14.48 29.21 29.20
C TYR A 265 -13.64 29.60 27.97
N GLU A 266 -14.15 29.36 26.75
CA GLU A 266 -13.45 29.67 25.50
C GLU A 266 -13.09 31.16 25.41
N ASN A 267 -13.95 32.04 25.90
CA ASN A 267 -13.77 33.50 25.86
C ASN A 267 -12.96 34.07 27.05
N MET A 268 -12.50 33.24 27.98
CA MET A 268 -11.78 33.70 29.16
C MET A 268 -10.28 33.81 28.85
N ASN A 269 -9.75 35.01 28.69
CA ASN A 269 -8.30 35.18 28.55
C ASN A 269 -7.62 34.88 29.88
N LEU A 270 -6.71 33.90 29.85
CA LEU A 270 -5.86 33.52 30.97
C LEU A 270 -4.45 33.88 30.56
N ASP A 271 -3.95 35.03 31.04
CA ASP A 271 -2.59 35.50 30.83
C ASP A 271 -1.57 34.68 31.62
#